data_AF-A0AAD2WYE9-F1
#
_entry.id   AF-A0AAD2WYE9-F1
#
_cell.length_a   1.000
_cell.length_b   1.000
_cell.length_c   1.000
_cell.angle_alpha   90.00
_cell.angle_beta   90.00
_cell.angle_gamma   90.00
#
_symmetry.space_group_name_H-M   'P 1'
#
loop_
_entity.id
_entity.type
_entity.pdbx_description
1 polymer ?
#
loop_
_entity_poly.entity_id
_entity_poly.type
_entity_poly.pdbx_seq_one_letter_code
_entity_poly.pdbx_strand_id
1 'polypeptide(L)'
;MDGFKMQRVSNWANQAQVGRPHFWVYYRKDTDQLDDVAVALRVYGVKDSFGVSLEVSFVERQKSDKTLEKQARVLSIPIASPLYFMVQRQGETHREAGNEENRQRLMQEIKSGKVRKVLVKYDVLLTENQSLENILQRLLEGFEKVLPYYQVCQTIN
;
A
#
# COMPACT_ATOMS: atom_id res chain seq x y z
N MET A 1 -14.17 7.16 -5.47
CA MET A 1 -12.82 7.34 -6.04
C MET A 1 -12.60 8.77 -6.57
N ASP A 2 -13.48 9.71 -6.23
CA ASP A 2 -13.52 11.03 -6.86
C ASP A 2 -12.22 11.80 -6.69
N GLY A 3 -11.74 12.38 -7.80
CA GLY A 3 -10.51 13.17 -7.86
C GLY A 3 -9.21 12.36 -7.95
N PHE A 4 -9.25 11.01 -7.90
CA PHE A 4 -8.07 10.19 -8.19
C PHE A 4 -7.91 9.95 -9.68
N LYS A 5 -6.67 10.08 -10.17
CA LYS A 5 -6.24 9.67 -11.51
C LYS A 5 -5.31 8.47 -11.43
N MET A 6 -5.60 7.50 -12.27
CA MET A 6 -4.74 6.35 -12.48
C MET A 6 -3.45 6.79 -13.19
N GLN A 7 -2.30 6.47 -12.60
CA GLN A 7 -0.99 6.67 -13.22
C GLN A 7 -0.70 5.58 -14.25
N ARG A 8 0.39 5.73 -15.01
CA ARG A 8 0.85 4.71 -15.96
C ARG A 8 1.00 3.36 -15.24
N VAL A 9 0.28 2.35 -15.74
CA VAL A 9 0.45 0.94 -15.33
C VAL A 9 1.88 0.51 -15.68
N SER A 10 2.52 -0.24 -14.78
CA SER A 10 3.82 -0.86 -15.04
C SER A 10 3.85 -1.54 -16.43
N ASN A 11 4.94 -1.40 -17.19
CA ASN A 11 5.14 -2.09 -18.47
C ASN A 11 5.36 -3.60 -18.24
N TRP A 12 4.30 -4.28 -17.81
CA TRP A 12 4.28 -5.67 -17.40
C TRP A 12 4.79 -6.62 -18.50
N ALA A 13 4.53 -6.28 -19.77
CA ALA A 13 5.01 -7.04 -20.93
C ALA A 13 6.55 -7.12 -21.04
N ASN A 14 7.30 -6.12 -20.57
CA ASN A 14 8.77 -6.16 -20.57
C ASN A 14 9.33 -6.94 -19.36
N GLN A 15 8.50 -7.28 -18.38
CA GLN A 15 8.89 -7.93 -17.13
C GLN A 15 8.33 -9.34 -16.98
N ALA A 16 7.38 -9.74 -17.84
CA ALA A 16 6.79 -11.08 -17.89
C ALA A 16 7.77 -12.21 -18.29
N GLN A 17 9.02 -11.89 -18.68
CA GLN A 17 10.06 -12.90 -18.94
C GLN A 17 10.54 -13.62 -17.67
N VAL A 18 10.30 -13.05 -16.49
CA VAL A 18 10.49 -13.72 -15.20
C VAL A 18 9.18 -13.51 -14.46
N GLY A 19 8.46 -14.57 -14.09
CA GLY A 19 7.14 -14.52 -13.42
C GLY A 19 7.16 -13.85 -12.05
N ARG A 20 7.61 -12.60 -11.97
CA ARG A 20 7.67 -11.77 -10.79
C ARG A 20 6.37 -10.96 -10.72
N PRO A 21 5.81 -10.74 -9.53
CA PRO A 21 4.66 -9.87 -9.32
C PRO A 21 5.05 -8.42 -9.62
N HIS A 22 4.99 -8.07 -10.91
CA HIS A 22 5.44 -6.79 -11.44
C HIS A 22 4.29 -5.98 -12.05
N PHE A 23 3.06 -6.36 -11.72
CA PHE A 23 1.90 -5.53 -11.98
C PHE A 23 1.68 -4.59 -10.79
N TRP A 24 1.83 -3.29 -11.03
CA TRP A 24 1.41 -2.27 -10.10
C TRP A 24 0.89 -1.03 -10.82
N VAL A 25 -0.04 -0.34 -10.16
CA VAL A 25 -0.54 0.96 -10.58
C VAL A 25 -0.76 1.83 -9.35
N TYR A 26 -0.42 3.11 -9.47
CA TYR A 26 -0.63 4.11 -8.43
C TYR A 26 -1.81 4.99 -8.81
N TYR A 27 -2.66 5.30 -7.83
CA TYR A 27 -3.75 6.26 -7.91
C TYR A 27 -3.34 7.48 -7.10
N ARG A 28 -3.32 8.64 -7.76
CA ARG A 28 -2.94 9.94 -7.16
C ARG A 28 -4.02 10.98 -7.46
N LYS A 29 -4.21 11.93 -6.57
CA LYS A 29 -4.97 13.14 -6.90
C LYS A 29 -4.12 14.09 -7.75
N ASP A 30 -4.77 14.98 -8.49
CA ASP A 30 -4.07 16.01 -9.28
C ASP A 30 -3.23 16.96 -8.42
N THR A 31 -3.59 17.09 -7.14
CA THR A 31 -2.87 17.89 -6.15
C THR A 31 -1.66 17.18 -5.54
N ASP A 32 -1.52 15.86 -5.74
CA ASP A 32 -0.43 15.08 -5.15
C ASP A 32 0.89 15.39 -5.86
N GLN A 33 1.94 15.62 -5.07
CA GLN A 33 3.31 15.72 -5.57
C GLN A 33 3.89 14.33 -5.88
N LEU A 34 4.95 14.28 -6.69
CA LEU A 34 5.59 13.00 -7.07
C LEU A 34 6.15 12.23 -5.87
N ASP A 35 6.60 12.94 -4.84
CA ASP A 35 7.19 12.38 -3.63
C ASP A 35 6.14 12.09 -2.54
N ASP A 36 4.86 12.37 -2.80
CA ASP A 36 3.76 12.05 -1.89
C ASP A 36 3.44 10.56 -1.88
N VAL A 37 2.91 10.13 -0.74
CA VAL A 37 2.28 8.81 -0.57
C VAL A 37 1.01 8.76 -1.41
N ALA A 38 0.69 7.59 -1.95
CA ALA A 38 -0.42 7.35 -2.84
C ALA A 38 -1.09 6.01 -2.51
N VAL A 39 -2.26 5.76 -3.09
CA VAL A 39 -2.85 4.41 -3.06
C VAL A 39 -2.30 3.64 -4.24
N ALA A 40 -1.78 2.44 -4.01
CA ALA A 40 -1.34 1.55 -5.07
C ALA A 40 -2.14 0.26 -5.08
N LEU A 41 -2.36 -0.26 -6.28
CA LEU A 41 -2.88 -1.59 -6.53
C LEU A 41 -1.72 -2.43 -7.07
N ARG A 42 -1.47 -3.59 -6.46
CA ARG A 42 -0.32 -4.44 -6.75
C ARG A 42 -0.70 -5.90 -6.74
N VAL A 43 -0.26 -6.67 -7.73
CA VAL A 43 -0.36 -8.14 -7.68
C VAL A 43 0.68 -8.69 -6.71
N TYR A 44 0.33 -9.68 -5.90
CA TYR A 44 1.25 -10.39 -5.03
C TYR A 44 1.03 -11.91 -5.14
N GLY A 45 1.98 -12.67 -4.59
CA GLY A 45 1.91 -14.13 -4.52
C GLY A 45 2.61 -14.82 -5.69
N VAL A 46 2.30 -16.10 -5.85
CA VAL A 46 2.90 -17.01 -6.84
C VAL A 46 1.79 -17.71 -7.63
N LYS A 47 2.16 -18.44 -8.70
CA LYS A 47 1.24 -19.03 -9.69
C LYS A 47 -0.07 -19.60 -9.12
N ASP A 48 0.00 -20.35 -8.03
CA ASP A 48 -1.15 -21.09 -7.47
C ASP A 48 -1.71 -20.45 -6.18
N SER A 49 -1.17 -19.30 -5.77
CA SER A 49 -1.60 -18.54 -4.60
C SER A 49 -1.23 -17.07 -4.78
N PHE A 50 -2.03 -16.37 -5.60
CA PHE A 50 -1.85 -14.95 -5.88
C PHE A 50 -3.11 -14.15 -5.60
N GLY A 51 -2.93 -12.84 -5.50
CA GLY A 51 -4.02 -11.90 -5.31
C GLY A 51 -3.62 -10.49 -5.70
N VAL A 52 -4.50 -9.55 -5.41
CA VAL A 52 -4.25 -8.13 -5.59
C VAL A 52 -4.33 -7.46 -4.22
N SER A 53 -3.35 -6.63 -3.89
CA SER A 53 -3.36 -5.82 -2.69
C SER A 53 -3.59 -4.35 -3.04
N LEU A 54 -4.43 -3.68 -2.26
CA LEU A 54 -4.43 -2.23 -2.15
C LEU A 54 -3.50 -1.82 -1.02
N GLU A 55 -2.64 -0.85 -1.27
CA GLU A 55 -1.60 -0.42 -0.33
C GLU A 55 -1.44 1.10 -0.29
N VAL A 56 -1.27 1.67 0.90
CA VAL A 56 -0.87 3.07 1.06
C VAL A 56 0.65 3.14 1.04
N SER A 57 1.22 3.57 -0.09
CA SER A 57 2.66 3.51 -0.36
C SER A 57 3.13 4.64 -1.28
N PHE A 58 4.44 4.80 -1.43
CA PHE A 58 5.05 5.74 -2.37
C PHE A 58 5.93 5.03 -3.40
N VAL A 59 6.23 5.74 -4.50
CA VAL A 59 7.13 5.27 -5.56
C VAL A 59 8.58 5.52 -5.14
N GLU A 60 9.35 4.47 -4.91
CA GLU A 60 10.69 4.57 -4.32
C GLU A 60 11.66 5.48 -5.11
N ARG A 61 11.60 5.44 -6.45
CA ARG A 61 12.44 6.28 -7.34
C ARG A 61 12.04 7.77 -7.37
N GLN A 62 10.87 8.12 -6.83
CA GLN A 62 10.35 9.50 -6.77
C GLN A 62 10.45 10.09 -5.35
N LYS A 63 11.06 9.36 -4.41
CA LYS A 63 11.14 9.78 -3.00
C LYS A 63 11.98 11.05 -2.82
N SER A 64 11.57 11.88 -1.86
CA SER A 64 12.37 12.96 -1.27
C SER A 64 12.77 12.61 0.16
N ASP A 65 13.48 13.52 0.82
CA ASP A 65 13.83 13.39 2.24
C ASP A 65 12.61 13.42 3.17
N LYS A 66 11.46 13.92 2.68
CA LYS A 66 10.19 13.99 3.43
C LYS A 66 9.29 12.78 3.22
N THR A 67 9.51 11.98 2.17
CA THR A 67 8.60 10.89 1.80
C THR A 67 8.43 9.83 2.89
N LEU A 68 9.52 9.47 3.58
CA LEU A 68 9.44 8.49 4.68
C LEU A 68 8.68 9.03 5.89
N GLU A 69 8.83 10.33 6.19
CA GLU A 69 8.06 11.01 7.23
C GLU A 69 6.56 11.03 6.88
N LYS A 70 6.22 11.42 5.64
CA LYS A 70 4.83 11.37 5.14
C LYS A 70 4.26 9.95 5.26
N GLN A 71 5.03 8.93 4.86
CA GLN A 71 4.62 7.52 4.96
C GLN A 71 4.39 7.07 6.40
N ALA A 72 5.22 7.49 7.35
CA ALA A 72 5.07 7.09 8.75
C ALA A 72 3.72 7.52 9.37
N ARG A 73 3.05 8.53 8.78
CA ARG A 73 1.75 9.02 9.24
C ARG A 73 0.61 8.02 9.07
N VAL A 74 0.80 6.93 8.32
CA VAL A 74 -0.18 5.81 8.34
C VAL A 74 -0.39 5.24 9.75
N LEU A 75 0.57 5.43 10.66
CA LEU A 75 0.44 5.01 12.06
C LEU A 75 -0.29 6.04 12.94
N SER A 76 -0.66 7.22 12.43
CA SER A 76 -1.29 8.28 13.22
C SER A 76 -2.72 7.96 13.63
N ILE A 77 -3.40 7.09 12.90
CA ILE A 77 -4.78 6.66 13.17
C ILE A 77 -4.85 5.16 13.51
N PRO A 78 -5.84 4.71 14.29
CA PRO A 78 -6.03 3.31 14.62
C PRO A 78 -6.23 2.43 13.38
N ILE A 79 -5.86 1.16 13.50
CA ILE A 79 -6.05 0.13 12.47
C ILE A 79 -6.82 -1.07 13.01
N ALA A 80 -7.57 -1.72 12.14
CA ALA A 80 -8.28 -2.95 12.45
C ALA A 80 -8.23 -3.93 11.27
N SER A 81 -8.38 -5.22 11.60
CA SER A 81 -8.63 -6.27 10.62
C SER A 81 -9.77 -5.89 9.66
N PRO A 82 -9.68 -6.20 8.36
CA PRO A 82 -8.68 -7.07 7.72
C PRO A 82 -7.42 -6.32 7.21
N LEU A 83 -7.27 -5.04 7.54
CA LEU A 83 -6.04 -4.31 7.21
C LEU A 83 -4.87 -4.83 8.03
N TYR A 84 -3.67 -4.70 7.47
CA TYR A 84 -2.45 -5.14 8.12
C TYR A 84 -1.28 -4.22 7.77
N PHE A 85 -0.20 -4.37 8.55
CA PHE A 85 1.04 -3.64 8.30
C PHE A 85 2.01 -4.49 7.48
N MET A 86 2.60 -3.88 6.47
CA MET A 86 3.81 -4.39 5.84
C MET A 86 4.99 -3.54 6.27
N VAL A 87 5.88 -4.15 7.05
CA VAL A 87 6.93 -3.45 7.82
C VAL A 87 8.28 -3.76 7.19
N GLN A 88 9.09 -2.73 6.98
CA GLN A 88 10.45 -2.87 6.47
C GLN A 88 11.47 -2.59 7.57
N ARG A 89 12.27 -3.61 7.94
CA ARG A 89 13.38 -3.53 8.90
C ARG A 89 14.65 -4.03 8.23
N GLN A 90 15.73 -3.24 8.26
CA GLN A 90 17.05 -3.63 7.76
C GLN A 90 17.07 -4.25 6.34
N GLY A 91 16.18 -3.78 5.45
CA GLY A 91 16.06 -4.28 4.07
C GLY A 91 15.10 -5.45 3.90
N GLU A 92 14.73 -6.14 4.99
CA GLU A 92 13.71 -7.18 4.99
C GLU A 92 12.31 -6.60 5.16
N THR A 93 11.32 -7.34 4.66
CA THR A 93 9.91 -6.95 4.70
C THR A 93 9.08 -8.08 5.28
N HIS A 94 8.26 -7.79 6.29
CA HIS A 94 7.40 -8.78 6.94
C HIS A 94 6.01 -8.22 7.24
N ARG A 95 5.05 -9.13 7.35
CA ARG A 95 3.64 -8.82 7.66
C ARG A 95 3.43 -8.79 9.17
N GLU A 96 2.70 -7.79 9.65
CA GLU A 96 2.22 -7.73 11.03
C GLU A 96 0.72 -7.44 11.06
N ALA A 97 0.01 -7.96 12.06
CA ALA A 97 -1.43 -7.76 12.20
C ALA A 97 -1.78 -6.28 12.41
N GLY A 98 -2.84 -5.81 11.76
CA GLY A 98 -3.39 -4.47 11.96
C GLY A 98 -4.17 -4.41 13.27
N ASN A 99 -3.46 -4.10 14.36
CA ASN A 99 -4.03 -3.87 15.68
C ASN A 99 -3.29 -2.75 16.41
N GLU A 100 -3.85 -2.27 17.52
CA GLU A 100 -3.31 -1.13 18.26
C GLU A 100 -1.97 -1.43 18.94
N GLU A 101 -1.77 -2.65 19.42
CA GLU A 101 -0.51 -3.09 20.03
C GLU A 101 0.66 -2.96 19.04
N ASN A 102 0.51 -3.51 17.84
CA ASN A 102 1.50 -3.37 16.77
C ASN A 102 1.65 -1.91 16.33
N ARG A 103 0.55 -1.14 16.23
CA ARG A 103 0.62 0.27 15.84
C ARG A 103 1.50 1.07 16.79
N GLN A 104 1.26 0.98 18.10
CA GLN A 104 2.02 1.70 19.13
C GLN A 104 3.49 1.28 19.13
N ARG A 105 3.77 -0.02 19.02
CA ARG A 105 5.14 -0.53 18.91
C ARG A 105 5.85 0.03 17.68
N LEU A 106 5.22 -0.05 16.50
CA LEU A 106 5.78 0.45 15.24
C LEU A 106 6.03 1.96 15.27
N MET A 107 5.19 2.75 15.96
CA MET A 107 5.44 4.18 16.15
C MET A 107 6.76 4.44 16.90
N GLN A 108 7.07 3.66 17.93
CA GLN A 108 8.32 3.78 18.67
C GLN A 108 9.52 3.25 17.87
N GLU A 109 9.34 2.17 17.12
CA GLU A 109 10.38 1.60 16.28
C GLU A 109 10.75 2.49 15.08
N ILE A 110 9.81 3.23 14.52
CA ILE A 110 10.07 4.29 13.52
C ILE A 110 10.90 5.41 14.15
N LYS A 111 10.48 5.93 15.32
CA LYS A 111 11.19 7.02 16.01
C LYS A 111 12.62 6.66 16.41
N SER A 112 12.85 5.39 16.77
CA SER A 112 14.18 4.88 17.11
C SER A 112 15.00 4.40 15.91
N GLY A 113 14.47 4.51 14.68
CA GLY A 113 15.17 4.11 13.45
C GLY A 113 15.27 2.60 13.23
N LYS A 114 14.64 1.77 14.07
CA LYS A 114 14.62 0.30 13.92
C LYS A 114 13.78 -0.14 12.72
N VAL A 115 12.69 0.57 12.46
CA VAL A 115 11.84 0.37 11.28
C VAL A 115 12.08 1.53 10.32
N ARG A 116 12.26 1.19 9.04
CA ARG A 116 12.44 2.19 7.97
C ARG A 116 11.10 2.67 7.42
N LYS A 117 10.17 1.75 7.22
CA LYS A 117 8.93 1.98 6.44
C LYS A 117 7.84 1.06 6.93
N VAL A 118 6.62 1.60 7.04
CA VAL A 118 5.41 0.84 7.32
C VAL A 118 4.37 1.20 6.25
N LEU A 119 3.78 0.19 5.63
CA LEU A 119 2.65 0.32 4.71
C LEU A 119 1.39 -0.22 5.38
N VAL A 120 0.24 0.34 5.03
CA VAL A 120 -1.07 -0.25 5.33
C VAL A 120 -1.57 -0.96 4.08
N LYS A 121 -1.98 -2.22 4.22
CA LYS A 121 -2.38 -3.08 3.10
C LYS A 121 -3.72 -3.75 3.36
N TYR A 122 -4.46 -3.96 2.27
CA TYR A 122 -5.68 -4.74 2.17
C TYR A 122 -5.54 -5.75 1.03
N ASP A 123 -5.81 -7.03 1.29
CA ASP A 123 -5.67 -8.08 0.29
C ASP A 123 -7.02 -8.52 -0.28
N VAL A 124 -7.08 -8.59 -1.61
CA VAL A 124 -8.15 -9.22 -2.38
C VAL A 124 -7.57 -10.50 -2.99
N LEU A 125 -7.84 -11.63 -2.34
CA LEU A 125 -7.51 -12.95 -2.88
C LEU A 125 -8.29 -13.19 -4.18
N LEU A 126 -7.60 -13.67 -5.20
CA LEU A 126 -8.20 -14.10 -6.46
C LEU A 126 -8.33 -15.62 -6.43
N THR A 127 -9.52 -16.12 -6.69
CA THR A 127 -9.82 -17.56 -6.71
C THR A 127 -10.50 -17.93 -8.01
N GLU A 128 -10.38 -19.20 -8.40
CA GLU A 128 -11.09 -19.72 -9.56
C GLU A 128 -12.61 -19.53 -9.38
N ASN A 129 -13.31 -19.19 -10.48
CA ASN A 129 -14.77 -18.98 -10.52
C ASN A 129 -15.31 -17.69 -9.89
N GLN A 130 -14.47 -16.69 -9.57
CA GLN A 130 -14.96 -15.35 -9.19
C GLN A 130 -15.36 -14.53 -10.42
N SER A 131 -16.51 -13.86 -10.35
CA SER A 131 -16.89 -12.88 -11.37
C SER A 131 -16.02 -11.62 -11.27
N LEU A 132 -15.80 -10.96 -12.40
CA LEU A 132 -15.09 -9.69 -12.44
C LEU A 132 -15.77 -8.63 -11.55
N GLU A 133 -17.10 -8.60 -11.54
CA GLU A 133 -17.90 -7.70 -10.72
C GLU A 133 -17.61 -7.89 -9.22
N ASN A 134 -17.54 -9.13 -8.74
CA ASN A 134 -17.22 -9.42 -7.34
C ASN A 134 -15.80 -8.94 -6.98
N ILE A 135 -14.84 -9.18 -7.88
CA ILE A 135 -13.45 -8.71 -7.69
C ILE A 135 -13.41 -7.18 -7.60
N LEU A 136 -14.10 -6.49 -8.51
CA LEU A 136 -14.17 -5.02 -8.53
C LEU A 136 -14.82 -4.47 -7.27
N GLN A 137 -15.92 -5.07 -6.80
CA GLN A 137 -16.57 -4.67 -5.56
C GLN A 137 -15.61 -4.77 -4.36
N ARG A 138 -14.90 -5.89 -4.23
CA ARG A 138 -13.91 -6.10 -3.14
C ARG A 138 -12.73 -5.14 -3.23
N LEU A 139 -12.32 -4.75 -4.45
CA LEU A 139 -11.30 -3.72 -4.66
C LEU A 139 -11.82 -2.33 -4.25
N LEU A 140 -13.08 -1.99 -4.57
CA LEU A 140 -13.68 -0.73 -4.13
C LEU A 140 -13.79 -0.66 -2.60
N GLU A 141 -14.26 -1.73 -1.96
CA GLU A 141 -14.29 -1.84 -0.50
C GLU A 141 -12.89 -1.70 0.12
N GLY A 142 -11.89 -2.36 -0.48
CA GLY A 142 -10.50 -2.23 -0.07
C GLY A 142 -9.99 -0.79 -0.21
N PHE A 143 -10.39 -0.09 -1.28
CA PHE A 143 -9.98 1.29 -1.54
C PHE A 143 -10.53 2.22 -0.46
N GLU A 144 -11.81 2.08 -0.12
CA GLU A 144 -12.45 2.83 0.96
C GLU A 144 -11.76 2.59 2.32
N LYS A 145 -11.36 1.35 2.60
CA LYS A 145 -10.67 1.01 3.85
C LYS A 145 -9.27 1.62 3.96
N VAL A 146 -8.52 1.71 2.86
CA VAL A 146 -7.16 2.29 2.88
C VAL A 146 -7.15 3.81 2.75
N LEU A 147 -8.25 4.42 2.29
CA LEU A 147 -8.34 5.85 2.00
C LEU A 147 -8.01 6.76 3.22
N PRO A 148 -8.49 6.48 4.45
CA PRO A 148 -8.13 7.31 5.62
C PRO A 148 -6.62 7.38 5.87
N TYR A 149 -5.90 6.29 5.63
CA TYR A 149 -4.45 6.23 5.83
C TYR A 149 -3.70 7.02 4.77
N TYR A 150 -4.18 7.02 3.53
CA TYR A 150 -3.66 7.92 2.50
C TYR A 150 -3.90 9.38 2.88
N GLN A 151 -5.10 9.72 3.37
CA GLN A 151 -5.47 11.11 3.70
C GLN A 151 -4.57 11.69 4.79
N VAL A 152 -4.32 10.95 5.87
CA VAL A 152 -3.42 11.42 6.95
C VAL A 152 -1.96 11.56 6.50
N CYS A 153 -1.55 10.88 5.43
CA CYS A 153 -0.22 11.09 4.84
C CYS A 153 -0.12 12.42 4.09
N GLN A 154 -1.24 12.98 3.61
CA GLN A 154 -1.27 14.25 2.87
C GLN A 154 -1.34 15.50 3.78
N THR A 155 -1.74 15.34 5.04
CA THR A 155 -1.92 16.48 5.96
C THR A 155 -0.58 17.16 6.24
N ILE A 156 -0.44 18.45 5.92
CA ILE A 156 0.76 19.22 6.23
C ILE A 156 0.70 19.60 7.73
N ASN A 157 1.78 19.36 8.47
CA ASN A 157 1.98 19.96 9.80
C ASN A 157 2.53 21.37 9.63
#